data_AF-A0A1Y1LUJ0-F1
#
_entry.id   AF-A0A1Y1LUJ0-F1
#
_cell.length_a   1.000
_cell.length_b   1.000
_cell.length_c   1.000
_cell.angle_alpha   90.00
_cell.angle_beta   90.00
_cell.angle_gamma   90.00
#
_symmetry.space_group_name_H-M   'P 1'
#
loop_
_entity.id
_entity.type
_entity.pdbx_description
1 polymer ?
#
loop_
_entity_poly.entity_id
_entity_poly.type
_entity_poly.pdbx_seq_one_letter_code
_entity_poly.pdbx_strand_id
1 'polypeptide(L)'
;MSIYWDELYIIQNIDEKVYFLSCHILNLFNHYFPLKTVTFTKPKMPWFTDNIKFMMKLRDRAYNRHKKSHKPAHRDYYKSLRKLVTDSIKNEKRAYLNYVLTDSNRSNLWKAIKDLNVYSKGSVQVPSHLSNPNDINAFFLNSIPTVTPSSLSASSLIYNTLHTKVTEKFKFHVVDNMTIAKIINSIKSKSIGSDG
;
A
#
# COMPACT_ATOMS: atom_id res chain seq x y z
N MET A 1 8.03 -40.30 -9.80
CA MET A 1 7.62 -41.71 -9.57
C MET A 1 7.31 -42.30 -10.93
N SER A 2 7.99 -43.37 -11.35
CA SER A 2 7.70 -44.04 -12.62
C SER A 2 6.76 -45.20 -12.36
N ILE A 3 5.65 -45.28 -13.10
CA ILE A 3 4.69 -46.37 -13.00
C ILE A 3 4.95 -47.32 -14.16
N TYR A 4 5.06 -48.61 -13.86
CA TYR A 4 5.24 -49.66 -14.86
C TYR A 4 3.88 -50.04 -15.45
N TRP A 5 3.45 -49.27 -16.44
CA TRP A 5 2.16 -49.45 -17.10
C TRP A 5 2.01 -50.81 -17.80
N ASP A 6 3.11 -51.50 -18.05
CA ASP A 6 3.13 -52.81 -18.68
C ASP A 6 2.38 -53.87 -17.85
N GLU A 7 2.32 -53.71 -16.52
CA GLU A 7 1.57 -54.60 -15.62
C GLU A 7 0.05 -54.60 -15.93
N LEU A 8 -0.48 -53.49 -16.46
CA LEU A 8 -1.89 -53.37 -16.82
C LEU A 8 -2.30 -54.35 -17.93
N TYR A 9 -1.36 -54.67 -18.83
CA TYR A 9 -1.61 -55.61 -19.93
C TYR A 9 -1.60 -57.08 -19.47
N ILE A 10 -0.95 -57.38 -18.33
CA ILE A 10 -0.79 -58.73 -17.79
C ILE A 10 -1.99 -59.14 -16.91
N ILE A 11 -2.62 -58.18 -16.23
CA ILE A 11 -3.81 -58.43 -15.40
C ILE A 11 -4.92 -59.05 -16.28
N GLN A 12 -5.60 -60.10 -15.81
CA GLN A 12 -6.65 -60.78 -16.59
C GLN A 12 -8.05 -60.26 -16.25
N ASN A 13 -8.28 -59.89 -15.00
CA ASN A 13 -9.57 -59.38 -14.53
C ASN A 13 -9.73 -57.89 -14.87
N ILE A 14 -10.84 -57.53 -15.51
CA ILE A 14 -11.14 -56.14 -15.89
C ILE A 14 -11.28 -55.22 -14.67
N ASP A 15 -11.86 -55.72 -13.57
CA ASP A 15 -12.07 -54.95 -12.35
C ASP A 15 -10.73 -54.60 -11.70
N GLU A 16 -9.78 -55.55 -11.72
CA GLU A 16 -8.42 -55.34 -11.23
C GLU A 16 -7.64 -54.34 -12.09
N LYS A 17 -7.86 -54.30 -13.41
CA LYS A 17 -7.27 -53.27 -14.30
C LYS A 17 -7.78 -51.88 -13.97
N VAL A 18 -9.10 -51.74 -13.82
CA VAL A 18 -9.73 -50.46 -13.48
C VAL A 18 -9.25 -49.99 -12.11
N TYR A 19 -9.14 -50.90 -11.15
CA TYR A 19 -8.59 -50.61 -9.83
C TYR A 19 -7.11 -50.15 -9.92
N PHE A 20 -6.26 -50.90 -10.62
CA PHE A 20 -4.84 -50.56 -10.81
C PHE A 20 -4.69 -49.17 -11.43
N LEU A 21 -5.42 -48.87 -12.50
CA LEU A 21 -5.38 -47.57 -13.17
C LEU A 21 -5.83 -46.44 -12.23
N SER A 22 -6.96 -46.62 -11.55
CA SER A 22 -7.55 -45.60 -10.67
C SER A 22 -6.62 -45.27 -9.50
N CYS A 23 -6.05 -46.29 -8.85
CA CYS A 23 -5.12 -46.12 -7.74
C CYS A 23 -3.84 -45.37 -8.18
N HIS A 24 -3.27 -45.73 -9.33
CA HIS A 24 -2.04 -45.12 -9.83
C HIS A 24 -2.25 -43.67 -10.28
N ILE A 25 -3.37 -43.37 -10.94
CA ILE A 25 -3.73 -41.99 -11.29
C ILE A 25 -3.94 -41.15 -10.03
N LEU A 26 -4.66 -41.67 -9.03
CA LEU A 26 -4.86 -40.96 -7.76
C LEU A 26 -3.54 -40.73 -7.02
N ASN A 27 -2.62 -41.69 -7.05
CA ASN A 27 -1.30 -41.54 -6.45
C ASN A 27 -0.48 -40.45 -7.15
N LEU A 28 -0.44 -40.45 -8.48
CA LEU A 28 0.17 -39.35 -9.26
C LEU A 28 -0.47 -38.01 -8.89
N PHE A 29 -1.80 -37.97 -8.82
CA PHE A 29 -2.52 -36.75 -8.51
C PHE A 29 -2.16 -36.23 -7.12
N ASN A 30 -2.16 -37.08 -6.10
CA ASN A 30 -1.76 -36.71 -4.73
C ASN A 30 -0.29 -36.29 -4.64
N HIS A 31 0.60 -36.89 -5.44
CA HIS A 31 2.02 -36.57 -5.44
C HIS A 31 2.33 -35.23 -6.11
N TYR A 32 1.77 -34.98 -7.29
CA TYR A 32 2.03 -33.77 -8.08
C TYR A 32 1.11 -32.60 -7.73
N PHE A 33 -0.09 -32.89 -7.22
CA PHE A 33 -1.09 -31.91 -6.78
C PHE A 33 -1.46 -32.13 -5.31
N PRO A 34 -0.50 -32.04 -4.38
CA PRO A 34 -0.78 -32.24 -2.97
C PRO A 34 -1.79 -31.20 -2.50
N LEU A 35 -2.84 -31.66 -1.80
CA LEU A 35 -3.78 -30.77 -1.14
C LEU A 35 -3.03 -29.99 -0.06
N LYS A 36 -2.78 -28.71 -0.32
CA LYS A 36 -2.18 -27.80 0.66
C LYS A 36 -3.29 -27.07 1.38
N THR A 37 -3.37 -27.26 2.69
CA THR A 37 -4.18 -26.38 3.55
C THR A 37 -3.45 -25.06 3.69
N VAL A 38 -4.00 -24.01 3.07
CA VAL A 38 -3.50 -22.64 3.23
C VAL A 38 -4.37 -21.89 4.22
N THR A 39 -3.74 -21.25 5.20
CA THR A 39 -4.44 -20.35 6.12
C THR A 39 -4.43 -18.94 5.54
N PHE A 40 -5.60 -18.42 5.18
CA PHE A 40 -5.75 -17.02 4.80
C PHE A 40 -5.77 -16.15 6.07
N THR A 41 -4.61 -15.61 6.43
CA THR A 41 -4.54 -14.59 7.47
C THR A 41 -4.99 -13.26 6.89
N LYS A 42 -6.02 -12.65 7.52
CA LYS A 42 -6.42 -11.30 7.16
C LYS A 42 -5.29 -10.33 7.50
N PRO A 43 -5.08 -9.28 6.69
CA PRO A 43 -4.12 -8.24 7.04
C PRO A 43 -4.48 -7.67 8.41
N LYS A 44 -3.45 -7.30 9.18
CA LYS A 44 -3.65 -6.70 10.51
C LYS A 44 -4.52 -5.46 10.33
N MET A 45 -5.62 -5.39 11.10
CA MET A 45 -6.54 -4.24 11.11
C MET A 45 -6.38 -3.51 12.44
N PRO A 46 -5.55 -2.46 12.51
CA PRO A 46 -5.22 -1.80 13.78
C PRO A 46 -6.42 -1.13 14.44
N TRP A 47 -7.41 -0.69 13.65
CA TRP A 47 -8.68 -0.12 14.13
C TRP A 47 -9.67 -1.15 14.68
N PHE A 48 -9.33 -2.45 14.67
CA PHE A 48 -10.19 -3.51 15.19
C PHE A 48 -9.91 -3.78 16.68
N THR A 49 -10.32 -2.83 17.51
CA THR A 49 -10.10 -2.84 18.95
C THR A 49 -11.00 -3.85 19.68
N ASP A 50 -10.68 -4.17 20.93
CA ASP A 50 -11.52 -5.06 21.75
C ASP A 50 -12.91 -4.47 22.02
N ASN A 51 -13.03 -3.14 22.03
CA ASN A 51 -14.32 -2.45 22.11
C ASN A 51 -15.20 -2.75 20.88
N ILE A 52 -14.63 -2.70 19.68
CA ILE A 52 -15.36 -3.09 18.45
C ILE A 52 -15.80 -4.55 18.53
N LYS A 53 -14.92 -5.47 19.00
CA LYS A 53 -15.29 -6.88 19.20
C LYS A 53 -16.45 -7.03 20.19
N PHE A 54 -16.44 -6.28 21.29
CA PHE A 54 -17.52 -6.28 22.26
C PHE A 54 -18.84 -5.77 21.65
N MET A 55 -18.81 -4.65 20.93
CA MET A 55 -19.99 -4.12 20.24
C MET A 55 -20.54 -5.11 19.20
N MET A 56 -19.67 -5.80 18.46
CA MET A 56 -20.08 -6.86 17.54
C MET A 56 -20.78 -8.02 18.26
N LYS A 57 -20.25 -8.48 19.40
CA LYS A 57 -20.90 -9.51 20.23
C LYS A 57 -22.28 -9.07 20.71
N LEU A 58 -22.44 -7.81 21.13
CA LEU A 58 -23.74 -7.26 21.54
C LEU A 58 -24.74 -7.24 20.37
N ARG A 59 -24.31 -6.77 19.20
CA ARG A 59 -25.10 -6.80 17.97
C ARG A 59 -25.55 -8.21 17.62
N ASP A 60 -24.66 -9.19 17.72
CA ASP A 60 -24.97 -10.58 17.36
C ASP A 60 -25.94 -11.22 18.36
N ARG A 61 -25.80 -10.92 19.66
CA ARG A 61 -26.79 -11.30 20.67
C ARG A 61 -28.16 -10.69 20.37
N ALA A 62 -28.22 -9.42 20.00
CA ALA A 62 -29.46 -8.75 19.64
C ALA A 62 -30.09 -9.36 18.38
N TYR A 63 -29.27 -9.70 17.37
CA TYR A 63 -29.73 -10.41 16.18
C TYR A 63 -30.35 -11.76 16.51
N ASN A 64 -29.67 -12.56 17.33
CA ASN A 64 -30.17 -13.86 17.78
C ASN A 64 -31.47 -13.73 18.57
N ARG A 65 -31.59 -12.71 19.42
CA ARG A 65 -32.83 -12.41 20.15
C ARG A 65 -33.98 -12.05 19.21
N HIS A 66 -33.73 -11.17 18.24
CA HIS A 66 -34.71 -10.82 17.20
C HIS A 66 -35.15 -12.06 16.41
N LYS A 67 -34.20 -12.90 15.98
CA LYS A 67 -34.49 -14.13 15.22
C LYS A 67 -35.35 -15.13 16.00
N LYS A 68 -35.22 -15.18 17.33
CA LYS A 68 -36.05 -16.08 18.17
C LYS A 68 -37.44 -15.53 18.46
N SER A 69 -37.55 -14.21 18.64
CA SER A 69 -38.76 -13.58 19.19
C SER A 69 -39.66 -12.95 18.13
N HIS A 70 -39.12 -12.60 16.96
CA HIS A 70 -39.81 -11.92 15.86
C HIS A 70 -40.54 -10.60 16.23
N LYS A 71 -40.26 -10.04 17.42
CA LYS A 71 -40.89 -8.79 17.87
C LYS A 71 -40.29 -7.57 17.14
N PRO A 72 -41.12 -6.60 16.70
CA PRO A 72 -40.63 -5.36 16.08
C PRO A 72 -39.60 -4.61 16.92
N ALA A 73 -39.84 -4.49 18.24
CA ALA A 73 -38.90 -3.83 19.16
C ALA A 73 -37.50 -4.47 19.16
N HIS A 74 -37.41 -5.80 19.06
CA HIS A 74 -36.12 -6.49 19.01
C HIS A 74 -35.43 -6.30 17.66
N ARG A 75 -36.19 -6.17 16.57
CA ARG A 75 -35.67 -5.80 15.25
C ARG A 75 -35.06 -4.41 15.26
N ASP A 76 -35.76 -3.43 15.83
CA ASP A 76 -35.31 -2.04 15.86
C ASP A 76 -34.08 -1.87 16.77
N TYR A 77 -34.06 -2.56 17.91
CA TYR A 77 -32.88 -2.64 18.76
C TYR A 77 -31.67 -3.23 18.01
N TYR A 78 -31.83 -4.36 17.32
CA TYR A 78 -30.76 -4.91 16.49
C TYR A 78 -30.27 -3.93 15.40
N LYS A 79 -31.20 -3.25 14.70
CA LYS A 79 -30.84 -2.25 13.69
C LYS A 79 -30.02 -1.10 14.27
N SER A 80 -30.40 -0.60 15.45
CA SER A 80 -29.66 0.45 16.15
C SER A 80 -28.23 0.02 16.47
N LEU A 81 -28.04 -1.19 16.99
CA LEU A 81 -26.71 -1.75 17.27
C LEU A 81 -25.89 -2.01 16.00
N ARG A 82 -26.54 -2.46 14.92
CA ARG A 82 -25.87 -2.65 13.63
C ARG A 82 -25.33 -1.32 13.09
N LYS A 83 -26.13 -0.26 13.17
CA LYS A 83 -25.71 1.09 12.78
C LYS A 83 -24.55 1.56 13.67
N LEU A 84 -24.72 1.48 14.98
CA LEU A 84 -23.69 1.85 15.96
C LEU A 84 -22.36 1.15 15.69
N VAL A 85 -22.35 -0.18 15.53
CA VAL A 85 -21.13 -0.95 15.22
C VAL A 85 -20.50 -0.47 13.91
N THR A 86 -21.29 -0.24 12.87
CA THR A 86 -20.79 0.21 11.57
C THR A 86 -20.13 1.58 11.68
N ASP A 87 -20.77 2.52 12.39
CA ASP A 87 -20.26 3.86 12.58
C ASP A 87 -19.02 3.87 13.49
N SER A 88 -19.00 3.07 14.55
CA SER A 88 -17.83 2.89 15.41
C SER A 88 -16.62 2.35 14.63
N ILE A 89 -16.79 1.35 13.77
CA ILE A 89 -15.69 0.83 12.93
C ILE A 89 -15.13 1.92 12.01
N LYS A 90 -16.00 2.74 11.38
CA LYS A 90 -15.57 3.86 10.54
C LYS A 90 -14.81 4.91 11.33
N ASN A 91 -15.29 5.25 12.52
CA ASN A 91 -14.68 6.24 13.40
C ASN A 91 -13.32 5.78 13.91
N GLU A 92 -13.20 4.53 14.36
CA GLU A 92 -11.93 3.92 14.77
C GLU A 92 -10.92 3.88 13.63
N LYS A 93 -11.37 3.51 12.42
CA LYS A 93 -10.51 3.54 11.23
C LYS A 93 -10.00 4.95 10.95
N ARG A 94 -10.86 5.96 11.03
CA ARG A 94 -10.47 7.37 10.84
C ARG A 94 -9.52 7.84 11.93
N ALA A 95 -9.79 7.51 13.20
CA ALA A 95 -8.95 7.87 14.33
C ALA A 95 -7.55 7.28 14.21
N TYR A 96 -7.45 5.98 13.86
CA TYR A 96 -6.16 5.34 13.62
C TYR A 96 -5.39 5.98 12.45
N LEU A 97 -6.06 6.24 11.33
CA LEU A 97 -5.41 6.88 10.18
C LEU A 97 -4.94 8.30 10.53
N ASN A 98 -5.75 9.08 11.22
CA ASN A 98 -5.35 10.41 11.69
C ASN A 98 -4.14 10.32 12.61
N TYR A 99 -4.14 9.42 13.59
CA TYR A 99 -3.01 9.19 14.48
C TYR A 99 -1.71 8.88 13.72
N VAL A 100 -1.77 7.99 12.72
CA VAL A 100 -0.63 7.64 11.86
C VAL A 100 -0.16 8.83 11.03
N LEU A 101 -1.08 9.60 10.45
CA LEU A 101 -0.75 10.74 9.57
C LEU A 101 -0.19 11.93 10.35
N THR A 102 -0.58 12.10 11.61
CA THR A 102 -0.04 13.14 12.49
C THR A 102 1.31 12.78 13.12
N ASP A 103 1.81 11.56 12.92
CA ASP A 103 3.11 11.16 13.45
C ASP A 103 4.23 12.00 12.80
N SER A 104 5.02 12.68 13.63
CA SER A 104 6.18 13.46 13.19
C SER A 104 7.27 12.61 12.51
N ASN A 105 7.29 11.30 12.79
CA ASN A 105 8.28 10.40 12.23
C ASN A 105 7.82 9.82 10.87
N ARG A 106 8.38 10.36 9.79
CA ARG A 106 8.12 9.89 8.41
C ARG A 106 8.38 8.40 8.21
N SER A 107 9.32 7.80 8.93
CA SER A 107 9.61 6.35 8.83
C SER A 107 8.41 5.50 9.29
N ASN A 108 7.79 5.88 10.40
CA ASN A 108 6.62 5.20 10.94
C ASN A 108 5.39 5.34 10.03
N LEU A 109 5.19 6.53 9.45
CA LEU A 109 4.14 6.78 8.47
C LEU A 109 4.28 5.85 7.26
N TRP A 110 5.47 5.78 6.65
CA TRP A 110 5.70 4.90 5.50
C TRP A 110 5.55 3.43 5.85
N LYS A 111 5.99 3.03 7.05
CA LYS A 111 5.78 1.66 7.56
C LYS A 111 4.28 1.36 7.71
N ALA A 112 3.51 2.26 8.29
CA ALA A 112 2.07 2.09 8.45
C ALA A 112 1.32 2.05 7.10
N ILE A 113 1.68 2.88 6.12
CA ILE A 113 1.11 2.82 4.76
C ILE A 113 1.38 1.47 4.09
N LYS A 114 2.59 0.93 4.27
CA LYS A 114 2.97 -0.40 3.79
C LYS A 114 2.18 -1.51 4.51
N ASP A 115 2.07 -1.44 5.83
CA ASP A 115 1.32 -2.42 6.63
C ASP A 115 -0.18 -2.41 6.30
N LEU A 116 -0.73 -1.25 5.93
CA LEU A 116 -2.10 -1.09 5.45
C LEU A 116 -2.29 -1.55 4.00
N ASN A 117 -1.23 -1.98 3.32
CA ASN A 117 -1.22 -2.40 1.92
C ASN A 117 -1.80 -1.33 0.97
N VAL A 118 -1.67 -0.05 1.34
CA VAL A 118 -2.08 1.09 0.50
C VAL A 118 -1.05 1.33 -0.60
N TYR A 119 0.22 0.97 -0.33
CA TYR A 119 1.31 1.02 -1.26
C TYR A 119 1.89 -0.38 -1.47
N SER A 120 2.04 -0.78 -2.72
CA SER A 120 2.87 -1.92 -3.11
C SER A 120 4.05 -1.41 -3.95
N LYS A 121 5.23 -2.05 -3.79
CA LYS A 121 6.35 -1.91 -4.74
C LYS A 121 5.98 -2.64 -6.04
N GLY A 122 4.96 -2.17 -6.76
CA GLY A 122 4.81 -2.51 -8.16
C GLY A 122 5.97 -1.87 -8.94
N SER A 123 6.50 -2.54 -9.96
CA SER A 123 7.35 -1.85 -10.93
C SER A 123 6.49 -0.81 -11.64
N VAL A 124 6.57 0.43 -11.18
CA VAL A 124 5.95 1.55 -11.90
C VAL A 124 6.81 1.75 -13.13
N GLN A 125 6.48 1.02 -14.19
CA GLN A 125 6.94 1.37 -15.53
C GLN A 125 6.32 2.74 -15.81
N VAL A 126 7.18 3.73 -16.08
CA VAL A 126 6.72 5.04 -16.50
C VAL A 126 5.83 4.82 -17.73
N PRO A 127 4.60 5.37 -17.76
CA PRO A 127 3.74 5.25 -18.93
C PRO A 127 4.50 5.64 -20.19
N SER A 128 4.36 4.89 -21.28
CA SER A 128 5.16 5.07 -22.49
C SER A 128 5.15 6.51 -23.03
N HIS A 129 4.02 7.22 -22.88
CA HIS A 129 3.85 8.62 -23.29
C HIS A 129 4.56 9.64 -22.37
N LEU A 130 5.08 9.22 -21.22
CA LEU A 130 5.88 10.03 -20.28
C LEU A 130 7.33 9.57 -20.20
N SER A 131 7.76 8.62 -21.05
CA SER A 131 9.10 8.05 -20.97
C SER A 131 10.19 8.99 -21.47
N ASN A 132 9.83 9.99 -22.29
CA ASN A 132 10.75 10.97 -22.86
C ASN A 132 10.72 12.29 -22.07
N PRO A 133 11.78 12.63 -21.31
CA PRO A 133 11.85 13.88 -20.56
C PRO A 133 11.78 15.14 -21.44
N ASN A 134 12.23 15.05 -22.70
CA ASN A 134 12.25 16.20 -23.60
C ASN A 134 10.83 16.62 -24.01
N ASP A 135 9.92 15.66 -24.15
CA ASP A 135 8.52 15.95 -24.51
C ASP A 135 7.81 16.67 -23.36
N ILE A 136 8.12 16.31 -22.11
CA ILE A 136 7.63 16.99 -20.91
C ILE A 136 8.19 18.43 -20.85
N ASN A 137 9.51 18.59 -21.05
CA ASN A 137 10.13 19.91 -21.05
C ASN A 137 9.55 20.79 -22.17
N ALA A 138 9.39 20.26 -23.38
CA ALA A 138 8.78 20.96 -24.50
C ALA A 138 7.34 21.37 -24.19
N PHE A 139 6.55 20.50 -23.56
CA PHE A 139 5.20 20.85 -23.12
C PHE A 139 5.21 22.06 -22.18
N PHE A 140 6.08 22.09 -21.17
CA PHE A 140 6.14 23.24 -20.24
C PHE A 140 6.66 24.51 -20.91
N LEU A 141 7.66 24.40 -21.78
CA LEU A 141 8.17 25.55 -22.54
C LEU A 141 7.11 26.16 -23.45
N ASN A 142 6.24 25.33 -24.04
CA ASN A 142 5.21 25.77 -24.98
C ASN A 142 3.86 26.13 -24.32
N SER A 143 3.59 25.60 -23.13
CA SER A 143 2.32 25.82 -22.41
C SER A 143 2.32 27.09 -21.56
N ILE A 144 3.50 27.64 -21.28
CA ILE A 144 3.62 28.91 -20.55
C ILE A 144 3.68 30.04 -21.59
N PRO A 145 2.77 31.01 -21.55
CA PRO A 145 2.84 32.17 -22.44
C PRO A 145 4.17 32.89 -22.22
N THR A 146 4.91 33.16 -23.29
CA THR A 146 6.12 33.98 -23.23
C THR A 146 5.77 35.34 -22.66
N VAL A 147 6.06 35.56 -21.39
CA VAL A 147 5.85 36.85 -20.73
C VAL A 147 6.89 37.79 -21.33
N THR A 148 6.48 38.66 -22.26
CA THR A 148 7.32 39.75 -22.73
C THR A 148 7.56 40.72 -21.57
N PRO A 149 8.80 41.22 -21.40
CA PRO A 149 9.16 42.09 -20.26
C PRO A 149 8.32 43.38 -20.20
N SER A 150 7.56 43.73 -21.23
CA SER A 150 6.61 44.84 -21.23
C SER A 150 5.43 44.67 -20.25
N SER A 151 5.16 43.48 -19.71
CA SER A 151 4.14 43.25 -18.67
C SER A 151 4.72 42.91 -17.29
N LEU A 152 5.96 43.35 -17.00
CA LEU A 152 6.58 43.39 -15.67
C LEU A 152 5.79 44.33 -14.73
N SER A 153 4.54 43.97 -14.46
CA SER A 153 3.67 44.59 -13.48
C SER A 153 3.78 43.76 -12.20
N ALA A 154 4.21 44.44 -11.13
CA ALA A 154 4.31 43.97 -9.74
C ALA A 154 5.30 42.83 -9.41
N SER A 155 5.46 41.77 -10.23
CA SER A 155 6.22 40.58 -9.82
C SER A 155 7.75 40.74 -9.85
N SER A 156 8.30 41.61 -10.70
CA SER A 156 9.73 41.93 -10.70
C SER A 156 10.18 42.89 -9.59
N LEU A 157 9.24 43.63 -9.00
CA LEU A 157 9.52 44.42 -7.80
C LEU A 157 9.74 43.50 -6.59
N ILE A 158 9.11 42.31 -6.56
CA ILE A 158 9.25 41.32 -5.48
C ILE A 158 10.64 40.67 -5.47
N TYR A 159 11.26 40.47 -6.64
CA TYR A 159 12.62 39.91 -6.70
C TYR A 159 13.72 40.92 -6.30
N ASN A 160 13.44 42.23 -6.39
CA ASN A 160 14.37 43.28 -5.99
C ASN A 160 14.11 43.80 -4.57
N THR A 161 13.06 43.35 -3.88
CA THR A 161 12.90 43.63 -2.45
C THR A 161 13.86 42.76 -1.65
N LEU A 162 15.05 43.30 -1.40
CA LEU A 162 15.92 42.82 -0.32
C LEU A 162 15.08 42.79 0.96
N HIS A 163 14.92 41.62 1.54
CA HIS A 163 14.28 41.47 2.84
C HIS A 163 15.03 42.39 3.83
N THR A 164 14.34 43.28 4.55
CA THR A 164 14.95 44.40 5.32
C THR A 164 15.95 43.98 6.40
N LYS A 165 15.99 42.69 6.72
CA LYS A 165 16.91 42.07 7.69
C LYS A 165 18.15 41.42 7.06
N VAL A 166 18.24 41.36 5.73
CA VAL A 166 19.37 40.75 5.01
C VAL A 166 20.39 41.84 4.70
N THR A 167 21.39 41.97 5.58
CA THR A 167 22.51 42.90 5.44
C THR A 167 23.63 42.34 4.57
N GLU A 168 23.73 41.02 4.44
CA GLU A 168 24.76 40.36 3.65
C GLU A 168 24.29 40.07 2.23
N LYS A 169 25.05 40.59 1.25
CA LYS A 169 24.86 40.27 -0.15
C LYS A 169 25.54 38.93 -0.45
N PHE A 170 24.88 38.10 -1.24
CA PHE A 170 25.50 36.89 -1.79
C PHE A 170 26.77 37.29 -2.57
N LYS A 171 27.90 36.65 -2.25
CA LYS A 171 29.20 36.90 -2.89
C LYS A 171 29.83 35.56 -3.25
N PHE A 172 30.48 35.53 -4.40
CA PHE A 172 31.36 34.43 -4.75
C PHE A 172 32.72 34.65 -4.09
N HIS A 173 33.25 33.59 -3.50
CA HIS A 173 34.60 33.56 -2.94
C HIS A 173 35.37 32.41 -3.56
N VAL A 174 36.66 32.64 -3.80
CA VAL A 174 37.57 31.57 -4.20
C VAL A 174 37.73 30.63 -3.01
N VAL A 175 37.55 29.34 -3.25
CA VAL A 175 37.60 28.30 -2.22
C VAL A 175 38.94 27.59 -2.29
N ASP A 176 39.57 27.33 -1.15
CA ASP A 176 40.82 26.59 -1.07
C ASP A 176 40.57 25.08 -0.86
N ASN A 177 41.60 24.28 -1.17
CA ASN A 177 41.50 22.82 -1.08
C ASN A 177 41.17 22.32 0.33
N MET A 178 41.61 23.02 1.39
CA MET A 178 41.26 22.64 2.75
C MET A 178 39.78 22.86 3.06
N THR A 179 39.18 23.96 2.60
CA THR A 179 37.74 24.20 2.76
C THR A 179 36.92 23.18 2.00
N ILE A 180 37.32 22.82 0.77
CA ILE A 180 36.66 21.77 -0.01
C ILE A 180 36.71 20.44 0.74
N ALA A 181 37.89 20.02 1.22
CA ALA A 181 38.04 18.77 1.97
C ALA A 181 37.19 18.77 3.25
N LYS A 182 37.14 19.89 3.97
CA LYS A 182 36.31 20.06 5.16
C LYS A 182 34.82 19.94 4.84
N ILE A 183 34.36 20.56 3.75
CA ILE A 183 32.96 20.49 3.32
C ILE A 183 32.61 19.04 2.97
N ILE A 184 33.41 18.37 2.12
CA ILE A 184 33.16 16.98 1.71
C ILE A 184 33.09 16.06 2.92
N ASN A 185 34.06 16.15 3.83
CA ASN A 185 34.10 15.32 5.05
C ASN A 185 32.97 15.64 6.05
N SER A 186 32.33 16.80 5.94
CA SER A 186 31.19 17.18 6.78
C SER A 186 29.85 16.65 6.29
N ILE A 187 29.77 16.13 5.05
CA ILE A 187 28.54 15.60 4.47
C ILE A 187 28.22 14.26 5.15
N LYS A 188 27.18 14.26 6.00
CA LYS A 188 26.68 13.05 6.68
C LYS A 188 25.55 12.34 5.93
N SER A 189 25.07 12.94 4.84
CA SER A 189 23.96 12.40 4.06
C SER A 189 24.41 11.19 3.25
N LYS A 190 23.54 10.17 3.17
CA LYS A 190 23.69 9.00 2.30
C LYS A 190 22.84 9.10 1.03
N SER A 191 22.27 10.27 0.76
CA SER A 191 21.51 10.52 -0.46
C SER A 191 22.47 10.55 -1.65
N ILE A 192 22.21 9.73 -2.66
CA ILE A 192 23.00 9.66 -3.90
C ILE A 192 22.13 10.18 -5.06
N GLY A 193 22.76 10.81 -6.04
CA GLY A 193 22.09 11.33 -7.23
C GLY A 193 21.59 10.21 -8.14
N SER A 194 20.92 10.57 -9.23
CA SER A 194 20.47 9.61 -10.25
C SER A 194 21.63 8.92 -11.00
N ASP A 195 22.85 9.42 -10.83
CA ASP A 195 24.12 8.98 -11.40
C ASP A 195 25.00 8.16 -10.42
N GLY A 196 24.46 7.84 -9.23
CA GLY A 196 25.19 7.15 -8.16
C GLY A 196 25.50 5.69 -8.40
#